data_AF-A0A149VQ82-F1
#
_entry.id   AF-A0A149VQ82-F1
#
_cell.length_a   1.000
_cell.length_b   1.000
_cell.length_c   1.000
_cell.angle_alpha   90.00
_cell.angle_beta   90.00
_cell.angle_gamma   90.00
#
_symmetry.space_group_name_H-M   'P 1'
#
loop_
_entity.id
_entity.type
_entity.pdbx_description
1 polymer ?
#
loop_
_entity_poly.entity_id
_entity_poly.type
_entity_poly.pdbx_seq_one_letter_code
_entity_poly.pdbx_strand_id
1 'polypeptide(L)'
;MKTVSQNLISKPSITHSAEWYEGFMNLRMKSPSESKLGYSKEIGVLDPEVIEVTKLAEKIKWSSYFIKAYSGEARKLKLNSYDPEESRMFIAKIGNKELGFIRITNHTDYFQGLYSGEIWGIAEVYVKPPYRSHGVASKLMKYVLRHNQVKSIFLEEDRYKEKKRYFNKFGFTYEVRSGNGLSRCYLNSFEEVISKKVSEINRSSMLFS
;
A
#
# COMPACT_ATOMS: atom_id res chain seq x y z
N MET A 1 -16.35 -16.97 48.20
CA MET A 1 -15.94 -17.23 46.80
C MET A 1 -15.95 -15.89 46.06
N LYS A 2 -14.81 -15.46 45.51
CA LYS A 2 -14.64 -14.16 44.83
C LYS A 2 -15.03 -14.28 43.37
N THR A 3 -15.99 -13.46 42.93
CA THR A 3 -16.34 -13.26 41.51
C THR A 3 -15.41 -12.18 40.95
N VAL A 4 -14.63 -12.51 39.92
CA VAL A 4 -13.81 -11.54 39.18
C VAL A 4 -14.63 -11.05 37.99
N SER A 5 -15.04 -9.79 38.02
CA SER A 5 -15.63 -9.09 36.87
C SER A 5 -14.49 -8.54 36.00
N GLN A 6 -14.43 -8.93 34.73
CA GLN A 6 -13.46 -8.40 33.78
C GLN A 6 -13.97 -7.07 33.21
N ASN A 7 -13.29 -5.97 33.58
CA ASN A 7 -13.48 -4.65 32.98
C ASN A 7 -12.93 -4.65 31.55
N LEU A 8 -13.82 -4.52 30.56
CA LEU A 8 -13.48 -4.17 29.19
C LEU A 8 -13.11 -2.68 29.13
N ILE A 9 -11.81 -2.39 28.98
CA ILE A 9 -11.33 -1.05 28.66
C ILE A 9 -11.56 -0.81 27.16
N SER A 10 -12.57 -0.01 26.82
CA SER A 10 -12.75 0.52 25.47
C SER A 10 -11.60 1.47 25.13
N LYS A 11 -10.92 1.25 24.00
CA LYS A 11 -9.95 2.22 23.48
C LYS A 11 -10.71 3.44 22.94
N PRO A 12 -10.31 4.68 23.28
CA PRO A 12 -10.95 5.86 22.73
C PRO A 12 -10.64 5.97 21.22
N SER A 13 -11.68 6.19 20.43
CA SER A 13 -11.56 6.63 19.03
C SER A 13 -10.93 8.02 19.02
N ILE A 14 -9.73 8.15 18.48
CA ILE A 14 -9.09 9.46 18.28
C ILE A 14 -9.76 10.12 17.07
N THR A 15 -10.86 10.81 17.30
CA THR A 15 -11.40 11.78 16.35
C THR A 15 -10.59 13.06 16.47
N HIS A 16 -9.78 13.37 15.47
CA HIS A 16 -9.06 14.64 15.41
C HIS A 16 -10.06 15.80 15.33
N SER A 17 -9.86 16.83 16.14
CA SER A 17 -10.70 18.03 16.11
C SER A 17 -10.50 18.82 14.81
N ALA A 18 -11.47 19.67 14.46
CA ALA A 18 -11.34 20.60 13.34
C ALA A 18 -10.09 21.50 13.48
N GLU A 19 -9.76 21.89 14.71
CA GLU A 19 -8.57 22.68 15.05
C GLU A 19 -7.25 21.95 14.73
N TRP A 20 -7.20 20.63 14.93
CA TRP A 20 -6.05 19.82 14.54
C TRP A 20 -5.85 19.83 13.02
N TYR A 21 -6.95 19.73 12.26
CA TYR A 21 -6.93 19.75 10.81
C TYR A 21 -6.50 21.12 10.27
N GLU A 22 -7.00 22.21 10.85
CA GLU A 22 -6.56 23.57 10.52
C GLU A 22 -5.09 23.80 10.85
N GLY A 23 -4.61 23.31 12.01
CA GLY A 23 -3.20 23.35 12.39
C GLY A 23 -2.31 22.62 11.38
N PHE A 24 -2.73 21.43 10.93
CA PHE A 24 -2.04 20.66 9.89
C PHE A 24 -2.00 21.40 8.55
N MET A 25 -3.11 22.01 8.11
CA MET A 25 -3.16 22.78 6.87
C MET A 25 -2.28 24.03 6.94
N ASN A 26 -2.26 24.72 8.08
CA ASN A 26 -1.38 25.87 8.29
C ASN A 26 0.11 25.51 8.21
N LEU A 27 0.53 24.35 8.75
CA LEU A 27 1.90 23.86 8.61
C LEU A 27 2.26 23.54 7.16
N ARG A 28 1.31 22.98 6.40
CA ARG A 28 1.49 22.72 4.97
C ARG A 28 1.65 24.01 4.16
N MET A 29 0.90 25.05 4.49
CA MET A 29 0.99 26.36 3.84
C MET A 29 2.27 27.14 4.21
N LYS A 30 2.83 26.89 5.40
CA LYS A 30 4.09 27.49 5.87
C LYS A 30 5.35 26.76 5.38
N SER A 31 5.19 25.63 4.69
CA SER A 31 6.32 24.93 4.08
C SER A 31 6.93 25.78 2.95
N PRO A 32 8.27 25.78 2.74
CA PRO A 32 8.92 26.64 1.76
C PRO A 32 8.32 26.46 0.36
N SER A 33 8.18 27.55 -0.39
CA SER A 33 7.74 27.49 -1.79
C SER A 33 8.67 26.58 -2.59
N GLU A 34 8.09 25.73 -3.45
CA GLU A 34 8.78 24.73 -4.28
C GLU A 34 9.94 25.33 -5.12
N SER A 35 9.91 26.64 -5.36
CA SER A 35 10.98 27.42 -6.01
C SER A 35 12.32 27.43 -5.26
N LYS A 36 12.34 27.21 -3.93
CA LYS A 36 13.61 27.11 -3.16
C LYS A 36 14.30 25.74 -3.30
N LEU A 37 13.66 24.75 -3.93
CA LEU A 37 14.23 23.43 -4.20
C LEU A 37 14.87 23.31 -5.60
N GLY A 38 14.99 24.42 -6.34
CA GLY A 38 15.70 24.46 -7.63
C GLY A 38 14.98 23.77 -8.79
N TYR A 39 13.65 23.65 -8.75
CA TYR A 39 12.88 23.08 -9.85
C TYR A 39 12.04 24.15 -10.54
N SER A 40 12.32 24.38 -11.82
CA SER A 40 11.51 25.21 -12.71
C SER A 40 10.18 24.52 -13.00
N LYS A 41 9.14 25.34 -13.19
CA LYS A 41 7.71 24.98 -13.29
C LYS A 41 7.33 24.24 -14.59
N GLU A 42 8.31 23.64 -15.27
CA GLU A 42 8.16 22.96 -16.57
C GLU A 42 8.64 21.49 -16.51
N ILE A 43 8.32 20.77 -15.44
CA ILE A 43 8.60 19.33 -15.39
C ILE A 43 7.53 18.62 -16.22
N GLY A 44 7.85 18.37 -17.49
CA GLY A 44 7.18 17.37 -18.30
C GLY A 44 7.08 16.04 -17.54
N VAL A 45 6.10 15.20 -17.91
CA VAL A 45 5.86 13.90 -17.27
C VAL A 45 7.19 13.16 -17.09
N LEU A 46 7.60 12.94 -15.83
CA LEU A 46 8.82 12.19 -15.52
C LEU A 46 8.66 10.77 -16.07
N ASP A 47 9.65 10.30 -16.84
CA ASP A 47 9.69 8.92 -17.32
C ASP A 47 10.83 8.13 -16.63
N PRO A 48 10.62 7.69 -15.37
CA PRO A 48 11.65 6.98 -14.65
C PRO A 48 11.80 5.53 -15.12
N GLU A 49 13.03 5.04 -15.10
CA GLU A 49 13.37 3.63 -15.18
C GLU A 49 12.90 2.93 -13.90
N VAL A 50 12.34 1.73 -14.03
CA VAL A 50 11.95 0.90 -12.89
C VAL A 50 12.90 -0.28 -12.79
N ILE A 51 13.54 -0.44 -11.65
CA ILE A 51 14.53 -1.49 -11.39
C ILE A 51 14.18 -2.28 -10.13
N GLU A 52 14.39 -3.59 -10.17
CA GLU A 52 14.23 -4.46 -9.01
C GLU A 52 15.40 -4.31 -8.03
N VAL A 53 15.06 -4.21 -6.74
CA VAL A 53 16.01 -4.09 -5.65
C VAL A 53 16.26 -5.48 -5.06
N THR A 54 17.47 -6.01 -5.26
CA THR A 54 17.86 -7.33 -4.74
C THR A 54 18.62 -7.24 -3.42
N LYS A 55 19.38 -6.17 -3.19
CA LYS A 55 20.19 -6.00 -1.98
C LYS A 55 19.32 -5.72 -0.74
N LEU A 56 19.49 -6.51 0.31
CA LEU A 56 18.72 -6.37 1.56
C LEU A 56 18.84 -4.98 2.20
N ALA A 57 20.04 -4.41 2.25
CA ALA A 57 20.26 -3.08 2.81
C ALA A 57 19.43 -2.00 2.09
N GLU A 58 19.30 -2.11 0.77
CA GLU A 58 18.49 -1.21 -0.05
C GLU A 58 16.99 -1.43 0.19
N LYS A 59 16.54 -2.69 0.30
CA LYS A 59 15.16 -3.02 0.67
C LYS A 59 14.79 -2.39 2.02
N ILE A 60 15.65 -2.53 3.03
CA ILE A 60 15.46 -1.94 4.37
C ILE A 60 15.44 -0.41 4.31
N LYS A 61 16.36 0.21 3.56
CA LYS A 61 16.42 1.67 3.35
C LYS A 61 15.07 2.19 2.87
N TRP A 62 14.51 1.59 1.82
CA TRP A 62 13.25 2.03 1.23
C TRP A 62 12.04 1.80 2.12
N SER A 63 11.91 0.63 2.76
CA SER A 63 10.87 0.40 3.76
C SER A 63 10.93 1.44 4.89
N SER A 64 12.13 1.85 5.32
CA SER A 64 12.28 2.88 6.35
C SER A 64 11.73 4.25 5.93
N TYR A 65 11.87 4.62 4.64
CA TYR A 65 11.30 5.86 4.12
C TYR A 65 9.78 5.82 4.10
N PHE A 66 9.18 4.68 3.73
CA PHE A 66 7.73 4.49 3.82
C PHE A 66 7.28 4.63 5.27
N ILE A 67 7.83 3.84 6.20
CA ILE A 67 7.43 3.85 7.61
C ILE A 67 7.50 5.25 8.22
N LYS A 68 8.57 6.01 7.92
CA LYS A 68 8.74 7.38 8.44
C LYS A 68 7.72 8.39 7.88
N ALA A 69 7.25 8.18 6.65
CA ALA A 69 6.40 9.13 5.96
C ALA A 69 4.92 8.71 5.94
N TYR A 70 4.62 7.47 6.30
CA TYR A 70 3.28 6.92 6.27
C TYR A 70 2.50 7.36 7.50
N SER A 71 1.31 7.91 7.28
CA SER A 71 0.44 8.42 8.35
C SER A 71 -0.42 7.35 9.01
N GLY A 72 -0.52 6.16 8.40
CA GLY A 72 -1.27 5.02 8.93
C GLY A 72 -0.42 4.10 9.80
N GLU A 73 -0.99 2.98 10.24
CA GLU A 73 -0.23 1.97 10.99
C GLU A 73 0.77 1.27 10.05
N ALA A 74 2.06 1.56 10.22
CA ALA A 74 3.14 0.87 9.54
C ALA A 74 4.03 0.17 10.56
N ARG A 75 4.29 -1.12 10.34
CA ARG A 75 5.18 -1.92 11.18
C ARG A 75 6.49 -2.20 10.46
N LYS A 76 7.58 -2.27 11.21
CA LYS A 76 8.86 -2.75 10.68
C LYS A 76 8.69 -4.20 10.24
N LEU A 77 9.11 -4.50 9.02
CA LEU A 77 9.08 -5.84 8.46
C LEU A 77 10.07 -6.75 9.19
N LYS A 78 9.71 -8.03 9.32
CA LYS A 78 10.64 -9.08 9.76
C LYS A 78 11.64 -9.38 8.63
N LEU A 79 12.80 -9.93 8.97
CA LEU A 79 13.86 -10.18 7.98
C LEU A 79 13.39 -11.10 6.84
N ASN A 80 12.63 -12.15 7.18
CA ASN A 80 12.06 -13.09 6.22
C ASN A 80 11.07 -12.44 5.25
N SER A 81 10.43 -11.33 5.62
CA SER A 81 9.55 -10.59 4.72
C SER A 81 10.30 -9.95 3.54
N TYR A 82 11.63 -9.92 3.55
CA TYR A 82 12.47 -9.44 2.44
C TYR A 82 12.96 -10.56 1.51
N ASP A 83 12.59 -11.81 1.78
CA ASP A 83 12.88 -12.94 0.90
C ASP A 83 12.23 -12.69 -0.48
N PRO A 84 12.93 -12.92 -1.61
CA PRO A 84 12.35 -12.76 -2.94
C PRO A 84 11.07 -13.54 -3.20
N GLU A 85 10.89 -14.70 -2.57
CA GLU A 85 9.68 -15.52 -2.71
C GLU A 85 8.49 -14.93 -1.93
N GLU A 86 8.77 -14.18 -0.87
CA GLU A 86 7.77 -13.53 -0.01
C GLU A 86 7.44 -12.11 -0.48
N SER A 87 8.47 -11.34 -0.89
CA SER A 87 8.31 -9.98 -1.38
C SER A 87 9.38 -9.50 -2.35
N ARG A 88 8.92 -8.72 -3.32
CA ARG A 88 9.75 -8.06 -4.33
C ARG A 88 9.61 -6.55 -4.20
N MET A 89 10.70 -5.83 -4.42
CA MET A 89 10.76 -4.37 -4.28
C MET A 89 11.34 -3.75 -5.54
N PHE A 90 10.72 -2.69 -6.02
CA PHE A 90 11.17 -1.99 -7.22
C PHE A 90 11.30 -0.51 -6.91
N ILE A 91 12.32 0.14 -7.47
CA ILE A 91 12.52 1.59 -7.34
C ILE A 91 12.41 2.27 -8.69
N ALA A 92 11.88 3.48 -8.69
CA ALA A 92 11.87 4.37 -9.84
C ALA A 92 13.08 5.31 -9.76
N LYS A 93 13.88 5.40 -10.83
CA LYS A 93 15.06 6.29 -10.90
C LYS A 93 15.13 7.07 -12.21
N ILE A 94 15.79 8.23 -12.17
CA ILE A 94 16.20 9.01 -13.35
C ILE A 94 17.69 9.29 -13.21
N GLY A 95 18.50 8.69 -14.09
CA GLY A 95 19.95 8.63 -13.90
C GLY A 95 20.28 8.03 -12.52
N ASN A 96 21.05 8.76 -11.71
CA ASN A 96 21.42 8.36 -10.35
C ASN A 96 20.44 8.83 -9.27
N LYS A 97 19.36 9.53 -9.64
CA LYS A 97 18.37 10.00 -8.67
C LYS A 97 17.30 8.94 -8.49
N GLU A 98 17.11 8.47 -7.27
CA GLU A 98 16.01 7.56 -6.92
C GLU A 98 14.78 8.36 -6.43
N LEU A 99 13.61 8.09 -7.00
CA LEU A 99 12.41 8.92 -6.85
C LEU A 99 11.39 8.30 -5.89
N GLY A 100 11.24 6.99 -5.90
CA GLY A 100 10.24 6.26 -5.12
C GLY A 100 10.41 4.75 -5.23
N PHE A 101 9.62 3.99 -4.47
CA PHE A 101 9.60 2.53 -4.52
C PHE A 101 8.18 1.97 -4.41
N ILE A 102 8.05 0.71 -4.80
CA ILE A 102 6.87 -0.13 -4.60
C ILE A 102 7.32 -1.49 -4.06
N ARG A 103 6.58 -2.03 -3.10
CA ARG A 103 6.75 -3.40 -2.61
C ARG A 103 5.51 -4.21 -2.92
N ILE A 104 5.73 -5.41 -3.44
CA ILE A 104 4.69 -6.42 -3.66
C ILE A 104 4.95 -7.63 -2.78
N THR A 105 3.90 -8.28 -2.29
CA THR A 105 3.95 -9.50 -1.49
C THR A 105 3.30 -10.66 -2.22
N ASN A 106 3.88 -11.84 -2.09
CA ASN A 106 3.34 -13.06 -2.64
C ASN A 106 2.14 -13.53 -1.82
N HIS A 107 1.07 -13.93 -2.51
CA HIS A 107 -0.14 -14.49 -1.93
C HIS A 107 -0.55 -15.79 -2.63
N THR A 108 0.32 -16.38 -3.44
CA THR A 108 0.02 -17.57 -4.25
C THR A 108 -0.53 -18.71 -3.40
N ASP A 109 0.14 -19.04 -2.30
CA ASP A 109 -0.26 -20.12 -1.38
C ASP A 109 -1.65 -19.90 -0.78
N TYR A 110 -2.04 -18.63 -0.54
CA TYR A 110 -3.36 -18.32 0.00
C TYR A 110 -4.50 -18.70 -0.96
N PHE A 111 -4.22 -18.79 -2.26
CA PHE A 111 -5.18 -19.13 -3.31
C PHE A 111 -4.90 -20.50 -3.94
N GLN A 112 -4.09 -21.33 -3.31
CA GLN A 112 -3.84 -22.69 -3.75
C GLN A 112 -5.18 -23.44 -3.89
N GLY A 113 -5.36 -24.14 -5.01
CA GLY A 113 -6.59 -24.86 -5.36
C GLY A 113 -7.66 -24.01 -6.06
N LEU A 114 -7.56 -22.68 -6.03
CA LEU A 114 -8.48 -21.77 -6.73
C LEU A 114 -7.87 -21.09 -7.95
N TYR A 115 -6.54 -20.95 -7.98
CA TYR A 115 -5.83 -20.29 -9.07
C TYR A 115 -4.47 -20.96 -9.29
N SER A 116 -4.12 -21.19 -10.55
CA SER A 116 -2.92 -21.95 -10.96
C SER A 116 -1.71 -21.08 -11.31
N GLY A 117 -1.72 -19.80 -10.93
CA GLY A 117 -0.64 -18.85 -11.25
C GLY A 117 -0.21 -18.04 -10.03
N GLU A 118 0.87 -17.28 -10.21
CA GLU A 118 1.33 -16.38 -9.17
C GLU A 118 0.31 -15.27 -8.89
N ILE A 119 0.17 -14.94 -7.60
CA ILE A 119 -0.68 -13.85 -7.15
C ILE A 119 0.14 -12.94 -6.26
N TRP A 120 0.43 -11.75 -6.78
CA TRP A 120 1.11 -10.72 -6.02
C TRP A 120 0.13 -9.61 -5.61
N GLY A 121 0.39 -9.00 -4.46
CA GLY A 121 -0.36 -7.84 -3.96
C GLY A 121 0.56 -6.66 -3.70
N ILE A 122 0.17 -5.46 -4.11
CA ILE A 122 0.88 -4.22 -3.73
C ILE A 122 0.66 -4.00 -2.23
N ALA A 123 1.76 -3.97 -1.49
CA ALA A 123 1.74 -3.77 -0.04
C ALA A 123 2.14 -2.34 0.34
N GLU A 124 3.10 -1.74 -0.38
CA GLU A 124 3.60 -0.40 -0.07
C GLU A 124 3.92 0.35 -1.36
N VAL A 125 3.61 1.65 -1.37
CA VAL A 125 4.04 2.59 -2.42
C VAL A 125 4.52 3.87 -1.74
N TYR A 126 5.71 4.33 -2.11
CA TYR A 126 6.26 5.58 -1.61
C TYR A 126 6.94 6.37 -2.72
N VAL A 127 6.74 7.68 -2.71
CA VAL A 127 7.44 8.62 -3.58
C VAL A 127 8.00 9.74 -2.68
N LYS A 128 9.29 10.07 -2.85
CA LYS A 128 9.93 11.15 -2.11
C LYS A 128 9.16 12.46 -2.38
N PRO A 129 8.95 13.33 -1.38
CA PRO A 129 8.11 14.52 -1.50
C PRO A 129 8.33 15.36 -2.76
N PRO A 130 9.59 15.65 -3.19
CA PRO A 130 9.84 16.47 -4.39
C PRO A 130 9.35 15.85 -5.70
N TYR A 131 9.12 14.54 -5.76
CA TYR A 131 8.72 13.83 -6.98
C TYR A 131 7.25 13.37 -6.96
N ARG A 132 6.49 13.74 -5.94
CA ARG A 132 5.05 13.46 -5.85
C ARG A 132 4.30 14.25 -6.91
N SER A 133 3.13 13.78 -7.31
CA SER A 133 2.30 14.39 -8.37
C SER A 133 2.91 14.40 -9.78
N HIS A 134 4.09 13.81 -9.98
CA HIS A 134 4.77 13.69 -11.28
C HIS A 134 4.62 12.29 -11.91
N GLY A 135 3.60 11.52 -11.52
CA GLY A 135 3.30 10.21 -12.12
C GLY A 135 4.18 9.03 -11.68
N VAL A 136 5.17 9.24 -10.79
CA VAL A 136 6.11 8.18 -10.34
C VAL A 136 5.40 6.96 -9.76
N ALA A 137 4.46 7.14 -8.84
CA ALA A 137 3.67 6.05 -8.26
C ALA A 137 2.89 5.28 -9.33
N SER A 138 2.29 6.01 -10.28
CA SER A 138 1.55 5.42 -11.38
C SER A 138 2.44 4.60 -12.32
N LYS A 139 3.68 5.03 -12.57
CA LYS A 139 4.67 4.27 -13.36
C LYS A 139 5.04 2.97 -12.65
N LEU A 140 5.33 3.03 -11.34
CA LEU A 140 5.63 1.86 -10.51
C LEU A 140 4.47 0.86 -10.50
N MET A 141 3.24 1.32 -10.28
CA MET A 141 2.05 0.47 -10.30
C MET A 141 1.83 -0.18 -11.68
N LYS A 142 1.94 0.59 -12.78
CA LYS A 142 1.84 0.05 -14.15
C LYS A 142 2.92 -0.98 -14.44
N TYR A 143 4.12 -0.82 -13.90
CA TYR A 143 5.20 -1.79 -14.06
C TYR A 143 4.83 -3.12 -13.41
N VAL A 144 4.51 -3.11 -12.11
CA VAL A 144 4.22 -4.36 -11.38
C VAL A 144 2.95 -5.06 -11.87
N LEU A 145 1.95 -4.31 -12.33
CA LEU A 145 0.74 -4.86 -12.94
C LEU A 145 1.04 -5.59 -14.26
N ARG A 146 1.98 -5.10 -15.06
CA ARG A 146 2.33 -5.69 -16.36
C ARG A 146 3.33 -6.84 -16.25
N HIS A 147 4.24 -6.79 -15.28
CA HIS A 147 5.38 -7.69 -15.25
C HIS A 147 5.39 -8.69 -14.08
N ASN A 148 4.52 -8.52 -13.08
CA ASN A 148 4.63 -9.29 -11.82
C ASN A 148 3.30 -9.90 -11.36
N GLN A 149 2.36 -10.17 -12.27
CA GLN A 149 1.08 -10.83 -11.95
C GLN A 149 0.36 -10.24 -10.72
N VAL A 150 0.46 -8.92 -10.52
CA VAL A 150 -0.21 -8.25 -9.39
C VAL A 150 -1.72 -8.30 -9.60
N LYS A 151 -2.45 -8.83 -8.60
CA LYS A 151 -3.92 -8.94 -8.63
C LYS A 151 -4.61 -8.09 -7.56
N SER A 152 -3.87 -7.55 -6.59
CA SER A 152 -4.46 -6.77 -5.50
C SER A 152 -3.58 -5.63 -5.01
N ILE A 153 -4.18 -4.73 -4.24
CA ILE A 153 -3.51 -3.72 -3.43
C ILE A 153 -4.13 -3.72 -2.02
N PHE A 154 -3.29 -3.55 -1.00
CA PHE A 154 -3.69 -3.48 0.40
C PHE A 154 -3.48 -2.06 0.94
N LEU A 155 -4.53 -1.46 1.52
CA LEU A 155 -4.52 -0.08 2.03
C LEU A 155 -5.68 0.16 3.00
N GLU A 156 -5.68 1.30 3.70
CA GLU A 156 -6.82 1.68 4.52
C GLU A 156 -8.08 1.93 3.68
N GLU A 157 -9.23 1.54 4.22
CA GLU A 157 -10.55 1.74 3.62
C GLU A 157 -10.78 3.20 3.21
N ASP A 158 -10.48 4.14 4.12
CA ASP A 158 -10.73 5.56 3.87
C ASP A 158 -9.82 6.12 2.79
N ARG A 159 -8.56 5.64 2.74
CA ARG A 159 -7.61 6.02 1.69
C ARG A 159 -8.07 5.52 0.33
N TYR A 160 -8.60 4.28 0.26
CA TYR A 160 -9.19 3.76 -0.98
C TYR A 160 -10.43 4.57 -1.38
N LYS A 161 -11.34 4.86 -0.45
CA LYS A 161 -12.56 5.64 -0.72
C LYS A 161 -12.22 7.05 -1.23
N GLU A 162 -11.33 7.76 -0.55
CA GLU A 162 -10.91 9.13 -0.92
C GLU A 162 -10.25 9.18 -2.31
N LYS A 163 -9.50 8.12 -2.67
CA LYS A 163 -8.76 8.03 -3.94
C LYS A 163 -9.33 6.97 -4.89
N LYS A 164 -10.61 6.64 -4.78
CA LYS A 164 -11.23 5.52 -5.53
C LYS A 164 -11.02 5.66 -7.04
N ARG A 165 -11.25 6.86 -7.59
CA ARG A 165 -11.01 7.14 -9.02
C ARG A 165 -9.56 6.91 -9.45
N TYR A 166 -8.59 7.14 -8.57
CA TYR A 166 -7.18 6.88 -8.87
C TYR A 166 -6.92 5.38 -8.99
N PHE A 167 -7.37 4.58 -8.02
CA PHE A 167 -7.16 3.12 -8.02
C PHE A 167 -7.97 2.40 -9.11
N ASN A 168 -9.20 2.83 -9.37
CA ASN A 168 -10.04 2.28 -10.44
C ASN A 168 -9.39 2.40 -11.82
N LYS A 169 -8.57 3.44 -12.08
CA LYS A 169 -7.82 3.58 -13.34
C LYS A 169 -6.82 2.45 -13.58
N PHE A 170 -6.41 1.74 -12.54
CA PHE A 170 -5.54 0.57 -12.61
C PHE A 170 -6.32 -0.75 -12.57
N GLY A 171 -7.66 -0.70 -12.56
CA GLY A 171 -8.54 -1.87 -12.54
C GLY A 171 -8.86 -2.41 -11.14
N PHE A 172 -8.35 -1.80 -10.07
CA PHE A 172 -8.69 -2.16 -8.70
C PHE A 172 -10.10 -1.66 -8.35
N THR A 173 -11.12 -2.48 -8.59
CA THR A 173 -12.54 -2.10 -8.44
C THR A 173 -13.26 -2.96 -7.40
N TYR A 174 -12.77 -4.17 -7.13
CA TYR A 174 -13.42 -5.12 -6.24
C TYR A 174 -12.82 -5.04 -4.82
N GLU A 175 -13.55 -4.51 -3.86
CA GLU A 175 -13.08 -4.30 -2.48
C GLU A 175 -13.54 -5.43 -1.55
N VAL A 176 -12.58 -6.03 -0.82
CA VAL A 176 -12.86 -6.91 0.32
C VAL A 176 -12.37 -6.23 1.60
N ARG A 177 -13.31 -5.98 2.50
CA ARG A 177 -13.06 -5.31 3.79
C ARG A 177 -12.73 -6.32 4.87
N SER A 178 -11.75 -5.97 5.70
CA SER A 178 -11.32 -6.83 6.82
C SER A 178 -11.98 -6.48 8.15
N GLY A 179 -12.82 -5.43 8.19
CA GLY A 179 -13.55 -4.99 9.40
C GLY A 179 -12.70 -4.24 10.43
N ASN A 180 -11.40 -4.07 10.18
CA ASN A 180 -10.43 -3.36 11.03
C ASN A 180 -9.96 -2.04 10.39
N GLY A 181 -10.71 -1.49 9.44
CA GLY A 181 -10.34 -0.29 8.68
C GLY A 181 -9.34 -0.53 7.55
N LEU A 182 -8.97 -1.79 7.29
CA LEU A 182 -8.11 -2.19 6.18
C LEU A 182 -8.92 -2.91 5.09
N SER A 183 -8.58 -2.58 3.86
CA SER A 183 -9.17 -3.15 2.66
C SER A 183 -8.12 -3.77 1.77
N ARG A 184 -8.51 -4.88 1.14
CA ARG A 184 -7.81 -5.41 -0.02
C ARG A 184 -8.66 -5.17 -1.26
N CYS A 185 -8.13 -4.41 -2.19
CA CYS A 185 -8.80 -4.11 -3.45
C CYS A 185 -8.17 -4.95 -4.55
N TYR A 186 -9.00 -5.73 -5.24
CA TYR A 186 -8.60 -6.65 -6.30
C TYR A 186 -8.90 -6.07 -7.67
N LEU A 187 -8.15 -6.54 -8.66
CA LEU A 187 -8.48 -6.31 -10.07
C LEU A 187 -9.84 -6.91 -10.39
N ASN A 188 -10.64 -6.21 -11.21
CA ASN A 188 -11.94 -6.71 -11.67
C ASN A 188 -11.86 -8.11 -12.30
N SER A 189 -10.78 -8.37 -13.05
CA SER A 189 -10.53 -9.66 -13.69
C SER A 189 -10.24 -10.80 -12.71
N PHE A 190 -10.14 -10.50 -11.41
CA PHE A 190 -9.88 -11.48 -10.35
C PHE A 190 -11.07 -11.70 -9.40
N GLU A 191 -12.18 -11.00 -9.63
CA GLU A 191 -13.37 -11.01 -8.77
C GLU A 191 -13.95 -12.41 -8.53
N GLU A 192 -14.05 -13.25 -9.57
CA GLU A 192 -14.60 -14.61 -9.43
C GLU A 192 -13.77 -15.49 -8.50
N VAL A 193 -12.44 -15.39 -8.58
CA VAL A 193 -11.52 -16.16 -7.73
C VAL A 193 -11.69 -15.74 -6.27
N ILE A 194 -11.81 -14.43 -6.02
CA ILE A 194 -12.02 -13.92 -4.66
C ILE A 194 -13.39 -14.30 -4.10
N SER A 195 -14.43 -14.24 -4.92
CA SER A 195 -15.79 -14.60 -4.51
C SER A 195 -15.86 -16.08 -4.08
N LYS A 196 -15.17 -16.97 -4.81
CA LYS A 196 -15.00 -18.38 -4.40
C LYS A 196 -14.24 -18.49 -3.07
N LYS A 197 -13.13 -17.79 -2.91
CA LYS A 197 -12.31 -17.83 -1.69
C LYS A 197 -13.08 -17.36 -0.45
N VAL A 198 -13.79 -16.24 -0.55
CA VAL A 198 -14.62 -15.71 0.55
C VAL A 198 -15.70 -16.73 0.94
N SER A 199 -16.30 -17.42 -0.04
CA SER A 199 -17.28 -18.47 0.22
C SER A 199 -16.69 -19.68 0.96
N GLU A 200 -15.47 -20.11 0.62
CA GLU A 200 -14.76 -21.19 1.34
C GLU A 200 -14.47 -20.84 2.80
N ILE A 201 -14.04 -19.60 3.04
CA ILE A 201 -13.74 -19.11 4.39
C ILE A 201 -15.01 -19.10 5.25
N ASN A 202 -16.11 -18.57 4.71
CA ASN A 202 -17.37 -18.50 5.43
C ASN A 202 -17.94 -19.89 5.76
N ARG A 203 -17.79 -20.86 4.84
CA ARG A 203 -18.19 -22.25 5.10
C ARG A 203 -17.34 -22.90 6.19
N SER A 204 -16.03 -22.67 6.13
CA SER A 204 -15.10 -23.20 7.14
C SER A 204 -15.40 -22.63 8.51
N SER A 205 -15.66 -21.31 8.63
CA SER A 205 -15.99 -20.69 9.93
C SER A 205 -17.29 -21.19 10.55
N MET A 206 -18.27 -21.63 9.75
CA MET A 206 -19.53 -22.20 10.26
C MET A 206 -19.41 -23.65 10.72
N LEU A 207 -18.41 -24.40 10.25
CA LEU A 207 -18.20 -25.80 10.66
C LEU A 207 -17.45 -25.93 11.99
N PHE A 208 -16.84 -24.84 12.47
CA PHE A 208 -16.08 -24.80 13.73
C PHE A 208 -16.75 -23.94 14.81
N SER A 209 -18.01 -23.53 14.60
CA SER A 209 -18.87 -22.81 15.55
C SER A 209 -19.98 -23.70 16.07
#